data_AF-A0A8F5FUP4-F1
#
_entry.id   AF-A0A8F5FUP4-F1
#
_cell.length_a   1.000
_cell.length_b   1.000
_cell.length_c   1.000
_cell.angle_alpha   90.00
_cell.angle_beta   90.00
_cell.angle_gamma   90.00
#
_symmetry.space_group_name_H-M   'P 1'
#
loop_
_entity.id
_entity.type
_entity.pdbx_description
1 polymer ?
#
loop_
_entity_poly.entity_id
_entity_poly.type
_entity_poly.pdbx_seq_one_letter_code
_entity_poly.pdbx_strand_id
1 'polypeptide(L)'
;GIHSYDSVLIDVKKFINAGATIVDIGGQSTRPGSHIIPLEEEIFRVIPAIKYLVKTYPDILISIDTFRSEVAEQAVKAGASLVN
;
A
#
# COMPACT_ATOMS: atom_id res chain seq x y z
N GLY A 1 -0.69 -5.45 -8.58
CA GLY A 1 -0.20 -5.18 -9.95
C GLY A 1 0.18 -3.71 -10.04
N ILE A 2 0.37 -3.14 -11.22
CA ILE A 2 0.43 -1.67 -11.34
C ILE A 2 -1.02 -1.18 -11.39
N HIS A 3 -1.41 -0.37 -10.40
CA HIS A 3 -2.75 0.19 -10.29
C HIS A 3 -2.68 1.69 -10.60
N SER A 4 -3.66 2.21 -11.35
CA SER A 4 -3.85 3.67 -11.47
C SER A 4 -4.44 4.22 -10.19
N TYR A 5 -4.20 5.50 -9.89
CA TYR A 5 -4.81 6.14 -8.71
C TYR A 5 -6.33 6.04 -8.69
N ASP A 6 -7.00 6.16 -9.85
CA ASP A 6 -8.46 6.00 -9.93
C ASP A 6 -8.91 4.59 -9.50
N SER A 7 -8.20 3.55 -9.96
CA SER A 7 -8.52 2.17 -9.57
C SER A 7 -8.32 1.95 -8.07
N VAL A 8 -7.26 2.53 -7.50
CA VAL A 8 -6.98 2.46 -6.06
C VAL A 8 -8.10 3.16 -5.27
N LEU A 9 -8.55 4.34 -5.68
CA LEU A 9 -9.65 5.04 -4.99
C LEU A 9 -10.96 4.28 -5.03
N ILE A 10 -11.29 3.67 -6.18
CA ILE A 10 -12.52 2.88 -6.32
C ILE A 10 -12.52 1.74 -5.31
N ASP A 11 -11.42 1.01 -5.18
CA ASP A 11 -11.35 -0.14 -4.27
C ASP A 11 -11.27 0.30 -2.80
N VAL A 12 -10.48 1.31 -2.47
CA VAL A 12 -10.42 1.87 -1.11
C VAL A 12 -11.78 2.39 -0.67
N LYS A 13 -12.50 3.12 -1.53
CA LYS A 13 -13.85 3.60 -1.22
C LYS A 13 -14.82 2.45 -0.93
N LYS A 14 -14.72 1.32 -1.66
CA LYS A 14 -15.53 0.13 -1.36
C LYS A 14 -15.19 -0.43 0.03
N PHE A 15 -13.90 -0.51 0.39
CA PHE A 15 -13.48 -0.99 1.70
C PHE A 15 -13.97 -0.09 2.83
N ILE A 16 -13.86 1.23 2.66
CA ILE A 16 -14.38 2.22 3.63
C ILE A 16 -15.90 2.05 3.80
N ASN A 17 -16.64 1.94 2.70
CA ASN A 17 -18.09 1.72 2.75
C ASN A 17 -18.48 0.39 3.40
N ALA A 18 -17.58 -0.60 3.39
CA ALA A 18 -17.74 -1.88 4.08
C ALA A 18 -17.30 -1.82 5.56
N GLY A 19 -16.87 -0.65 6.05
CA GLY A 19 -16.47 -0.44 7.45
C GLY A 19 -14.98 -0.65 7.74
N ALA A 20 -14.13 -0.72 6.72
CA ALA A 20 -12.69 -0.83 6.93
C ALA A 20 -12.13 0.46 7.54
N THR A 21 -11.34 0.32 8.61
CA THR A 21 -10.56 1.39 9.25
C THR A 21 -9.08 1.36 8.87
N ILE A 22 -8.62 0.22 8.37
CA ILE A 22 -7.24 -0.02 7.93
C ILE A 22 -7.29 -0.56 6.49
N VAL A 23 -6.41 -0.04 5.62
CA VAL A 23 -6.16 -0.57 4.27
C VAL A 23 -4.73 -1.08 4.20
N ASP A 24 -4.57 -2.32 3.73
CA ASP A 24 -3.27 -2.96 3.56
C ASP A 24 -2.75 -2.78 2.13
N ILE A 25 -1.50 -2.35 2.00
CA ILE A 25 -0.84 -2.05 0.72
C ILE A 25 0.38 -2.95 0.56
N GLY A 26 0.38 -3.78 -0.48
CA GLY A 26 1.50 -4.64 -0.85
C GLY A 26 2.01 -4.36 -2.26
N GLY A 27 3.33 -4.25 -2.43
CA GLY A 27 3.97 -4.04 -3.73
C GLY A 27 4.33 -5.34 -4.46
N GLN A 28 4.48 -6.42 -3.69
CA GLN A 28 4.88 -7.75 -4.17
C GLN A 28 3.71 -8.74 -4.10
N SER A 29 3.56 -9.56 -5.16
CA SER A 29 2.55 -10.62 -5.16
C SER A 29 3.01 -11.81 -4.33
N THR A 30 2.16 -12.28 -3.42
CA THR A 30 2.35 -13.50 -2.62
C THR A 30 1.70 -14.75 -3.24
N ARG A 31 1.07 -14.62 -4.41
CA ARG A 31 0.42 -15.73 -5.12
C ARG A 31 1.42 -16.81 -5.54
N PRO A 32 1.04 -18.11 -5.53
CA PRO A 32 1.89 -19.18 -6.02
C PRO A 32 2.40 -18.91 -7.44
N GLY A 33 3.71 -19.07 -7.64
CA GLY A 33 4.38 -18.85 -8.93
C GLY A 33 4.73 -17.39 -9.25
N SER A 34 4.53 -16.44 -8.32
CA SER A 34 5.08 -15.09 -8.48
C SER A 34 6.60 -15.09 -8.35
N HIS A 35 7.24 -14.19 -9.10
CA HIS A 35 8.64 -13.86 -8.90
C HIS A 35 8.77 -12.72 -7.90
N ILE A 36 9.83 -12.78 -7.08
CA ILE A 36 10.23 -11.67 -6.23
C ILE A 36 10.64 -10.51 -7.13
N ILE A 37 10.09 -9.33 -6.86
CA ILE A 37 10.44 -8.11 -7.59
C ILE A 37 11.67 -7.44 -6.93
N PRO A 38 12.44 -6.64 -7.68
CA PRO A 38 13.49 -5.81 -7.12
C PRO A 38 12.96 -4.87 -6.03
N LEU A 39 13.82 -4.52 -5.06
CA LEU A 39 13.49 -3.62 -3.95
C LEU A 39 12.95 -2.28 -4.47
N GLU A 40 13.62 -1.71 -5.46
CA GLU A 40 13.29 -0.41 -6.04
C GLU A 40 11.93 -0.42 -6.72
N GLU A 41 11.55 -1.55 -7.31
CA GLU A 41 10.25 -1.73 -7.95
C GLU A 41 9.13 -1.79 -6.91
N GLU A 42 9.35 -2.47 -5.79
CA GLU A 42 8.39 -2.52 -4.69
C GLU A 42 8.16 -1.12 -4.11
N ILE A 43 9.25 -0.38 -3.83
CA ILE A 43 9.20 1.02 -3.38
C ILE A 43 8.41 1.89 -4.37
N PHE A 44 8.71 1.79 -5.66
CA PHE A 44 8.05 2.57 -6.70
C PHE A 44 6.54 2.30 -6.78
N ARG A 45 6.12 1.06 -6.49
CA ARG A 45 4.70 0.68 -6.47
C ARG A 45 3.98 1.21 -5.23
N VAL A 46 4.56 1.08 -4.04
CA VAL A 46 3.84 1.33 -2.78
C VAL A 46 3.90 2.78 -2.31
N ILE A 47 5.05 3.45 -2.41
CA ILE A 47 5.24 4.77 -1.80
C ILE A 47 4.31 5.85 -2.40
N PRO A 48 4.14 5.94 -3.73
CA PRO A 48 3.21 6.92 -4.30
C PRO A 48 1.76 6.65 -3.89
N ALA A 49 1.36 5.38 -3.84
CA ALA A 49 0.01 4.98 -3.43
C ALA A 49 -0.27 5.34 -1.96
N ILE A 50 0.68 5.08 -1.05
CA ILE A 50 0.55 5.43 0.38
C ILE A 50 0.39 6.94 0.54
N LYS A 51 1.29 7.74 -0.05
CA LYS A 51 1.22 9.22 0.04
C LYS A 51 -0.10 9.75 -0.48
N TYR A 52 -0.58 9.19 -1.58
CA TYR A 52 -1.84 9.59 -2.19
C TYR A 52 -3.02 9.26 -1.27
N LEU A 53 -3.09 8.03 -0.75
CA LEU A 53 -4.19 7.59 0.11
C LEU A 53 -4.23 8.33 1.44
N VAL A 54 -3.10 8.54 2.09
CA VAL A 54 -3.02 9.33 3.34
C VAL A 54 -3.53 10.75 3.13
N LYS A 55 -3.25 11.36 1.97
CA LYS A 55 -3.75 12.69 1.63
C LYS A 55 -5.25 12.69 1.33
N THR A 56 -5.75 11.66 0.65
CA THR A 56 -7.15 11.60 0.21
C THR A 56 -8.12 11.13 1.30
N TYR A 57 -7.68 10.22 2.17
CA TYR A 57 -8.46 9.62 3.24
C TYR A 57 -7.69 9.68 4.57
N PRO A 58 -7.58 10.86 5.20
CA PRO A 58 -6.76 11.06 6.40
C PRO A 58 -7.24 10.24 7.61
N ASP A 59 -8.51 9.83 7.64
CA ASP A 59 -9.09 9.04 8.73
C ASP A 59 -8.88 7.52 8.57
N ILE A 60 -8.31 7.08 7.44
CA ILE A 60 -8.01 5.68 7.17
C ILE A 60 -6.54 5.40 7.44
N LEU A 61 -6.28 4.39 8.28
CA LEU A 61 -4.93 3.96 8.58
C LEU A 61 -4.41 3.09 7.42
N ILE A 62 -3.13 3.28 7.09
CA ILE A 62 -2.47 2.49 6.04
C ILE A 62 -1.50 1.49 6.69
N SER A 63 -1.66 0.22 6.37
CA SER A 63 -0.70 -0.85 6.66
C SER A 63 0.16 -1.11 5.43
N ILE A 64 1.47 -1.29 5.61
CA ILE A 64 2.38 -1.79 4.57
C ILE A 64 2.64 -3.28 4.80
N ASP A 65 2.27 -4.11 3.82
CA ASP A 65 2.61 -5.54 3.77
C ASP A 65 3.94 -5.69 3.02
N THR A 66 5.01 -5.88 3.78
CA THR A 66 6.34 -6.11 3.22
C THR A 66 7.25 -6.80 4.23
N PHE A 67 8.07 -7.73 3.74
CA PHE A 67 9.12 -8.37 4.53
C PHE A 67 10.45 -7.59 4.49
N ARG A 68 10.52 -6.49 3.74
CA ARG A 68 11.77 -5.72 3.54
C ARG A 68 11.80 -4.49 4.45
N SER A 69 12.82 -4.40 5.29
CA SER A 69 13.03 -3.28 6.21
C SER A 69 13.05 -1.91 5.51
N GLU A 70 13.68 -1.83 4.34
CA GLU A 70 13.85 -0.59 3.59
C GLU A 70 12.53 -0.09 2.99
N VAL A 71 11.64 -1.01 2.57
CA VAL A 71 10.29 -0.68 2.10
C VAL A 71 9.46 -0.20 3.28
N ALA A 72 9.51 -0.93 4.40
CA ALA A 72 8.80 -0.57 5.63
C ALA A 72 9.21 0.82 6.14
N GLU A 73 10.51 1.12 6.21
CA GLU A 73 11.03 2.42 6.63
C GLU A 73 10.51 3.55 5.74
N GLN A 74 10.55 3.37 4.42
CA GLN A 74 10.06 4.38 3.48
C GLN A 74 8.55 4.54 3.53
N ALA A 75 7.80 3.45 3.73
CA ALA A 75 6.36 3.47 3.87
C ALA A 75 5.92 4.24 5.12
N VAL A 76 6.58 4.02 6.26
CA VAL A 76 6.34 4.78 7.50
C VAL A 76 6.64 6.27 7.28
N LYS A 77 7.76 6.61 6.63
CA LYS A 77 8.06 8.01 6.26
C LYS A 77 7.03 8.62 5.30
N ALA A 78 6.34 7.79 4.51
CA ALA A 78 5.29 8.21 3.61
C ALA A 78 3.91 8.36 4.28
N GLY A 79 3.76 7.91 5.53
CA GLY A 79 2.52 8.03 6.32
C GLY A 79 1.84 6.70 6.63
N ALA A 80 2.45 5.54 6.32
CA ALA A 80 1.94 4.26 6.81
C ALA A 80 1.95 4.23 8.34
N SER A 81 0.88 3.69 8.93
CA SER A 81 0.64 3.64 10.37
C SER A 81 1.03 2.30 10.99
N LEU A 82 1.13 1.24 10.18
CA LEU A 82 1.43 -0.13 10.60
C LEU A 82 2.37 -0.78 9.57
N VAL A 83 3.24 -1.67 10.04
CA VAL A 83 4.00 -2.61 9.21
C VAL A 83 3.49 -4.02 9.53
N ASN A 84 3.13 -4.78 8.49
CA ASN A 84 2.59 -6.14 8.56
C ASN A 84 3.57 -7.13 7.91
#